data_AF-A0A7V0MMJ1-F1
#
_entry.id   AF-A0A7V0MMJ1-F1
#
_cell.length_a   1.000
_cell.length_b   1.000
_cell.length_c   1.000
_cell.angle_alpha   90.00
_cell.angle_beta   90.00
_cell.angle_gamma   90.00
#
_symmetry.space_group_name_H-M   'P 1'
#
loop_
_entity.id
_entity.type
_entity.pdbx_description
1 polymer ?
#
loop_
_entity_poly.entity_id
_entity_poly.type
_entity_poly.pdbx_seq_one_letter_code
_entity_poly.pdbx_strand_id
1 'polypeptide(L)'
;MREIIESGFKVIVPNETSFRLCENPVYRSLSGLGLKEMDIGWWDNAKSKLLFFELKGIDIWRQFDRKKDIAHAYLVKSLKGKVTDVLLMMAALWVGTDTGKAFKESLPDHVQKYHGDGS
;
A
#
# COMPACT_ATOMS: atom_id res chain seq x y z
N MET A 1 15.51 -6.09 10.00
CA MET A 1 14.97 -6.07 8.62
C MET A 1 13.93 -7.17 8.52
N ARG A 2 12.84 -6.92 7.79
CA ARG A 2 11.72 -7.81 7.55
C ARG A 2 11.84 -8.38 6.15
N GLU A 3 11.53 -9.66 6.00
CA GLU A 3 11.40 -10.30 4.70
C GLU A 3 9.92 -10.43 4.33
N ILE A 4 9.57 -9.99 3.12
CA ILE A 4 8.22 -10.13 2.55
C ILE A 4 8.36 -10.86 1.21
N ILE A 5 7.62 -11.95 1.04
CA ILE A 5 7.52 -12.69 -0.22
C ILE A 5 6.15 -12.41 -0.81
N GLU A 6 6.12 -11.85 -2.02
CA GLU A 6 4.89 -11.43 -2.69
C GLU A 6 5.08 -11.48 -4.21
N SER A 7 4.08 -12.01 -4.93
CA SER A 7 4.10 -12.12 -6.40
C SER A 7 5.38 -12.72 -6.99
N GLY A 8 5.99 -13.68 -6.27
CA GLY A 8 7.25 -14.32 -6.66
C GLY A 8 8.52 -13.49 -6.42
N PHE A 9 8.40 -12.30 -5.83
CA PHE A 9 9.52 -11.47 -5.38
C PHE A 9 9.77 -11.65 -3.90
N LYS A 10 11.03 -11.48 -3.51
CA LYS A 10 11.47 -11.32 -2.13
C LYS A 10 11.92 -9.88 -1.94
N VAL A 11 11.29 -9.18 -1.00
CA VAL A 11 11.61 -7.79 -0.65
C VAL A 11 12.06 -7.74 0.80
N ILE A 12 13.14 -7.00 1.05
CA ILE A 12 13.70 -6.79 2.38
C ILE A 12 13.45 -5.33 2.77
N VAL A 13 12.67 -5.11 3.84
CA VAL A 13 12.25 -3.77 4.30
C VAL A 13 12.58 -3.57 5.79
N PRO A 14 12.58 -2.34 6.34
CA PRO A 14 12.80 -2.13 7.77
C PRO A 14 11.69 -2.75 8.63
N ASN A 15 12.02 -3.41 9.75
CA ASN A 15 11.01 -4.09 10.59
C ASN A 15 9.99 -3.12 11.18
N GLU A 16 10.48 -2.05 11.79
CA GLU A 16 9.66 -1.19 12.66
C GLU A 16 8.86 -0.16 11.90
N THR A 17 9.26 0.16 10.67
CA THR A 17 8.62 1.21 9.87
C THR A 17 7.86 0.67 8.66
N SER A 18 7.88 -0.65 8.42
CA SER A 18 7.14 -1.29 7.32
C SER A 18 5.86 -1.95 7.80
N PHE A 19 4.91 -2.09 6.88
CA PHE A 19 3.62 -2.72 7.12
C PHE A 19 3.05 -3.28 5.81
N ARG A 20 2.07 -4.18 5.94
CA ARG A 20 1.22 -4.62 4.84
C ARG A 20 -0.22 -4.36 5.22
N LEU A 21 -0.99 -3.80 4.30
CA LEU A 21 -2.40 -3.52 4.55
C LEU A 21 -3.21 -4.81 4.77
N CYS A 22 -2.88 -5.87 4.05
CA CYS A 22 -3.48 -7.19 4.21
C CYS A 22 -3.21 -7.85 5.57
N GLU A 23 -2.31 -7.31 6.38
CA GLU A 23 -2.03 -7.76 7.76
C GLU A 23 -2.81 -6.98 8.80
N ASN A 24 -3.36 -5.81 8.42
CA ASN A 24 -4.15 -4.96 9.30
C ASN A 24 -5.52 -5.63 9.58
N PRO A 25 -5.88 -5.88 10.85
CA PRO A 25 -7.15 -6.53 11.19
C PRO A 25 -8.38 -5.76 10.72
N VAL A 26 -8.34 -4.43 10.78
CA VAL A 26 -9.44 -3.57 10.33
C VAL A 26 -9.58 -3.66 8.82
N TYR A 27 -8.47 -3.61 8.07
CA TYR A 27 -8.50 -3.82 6.63
C TYR A 27 -9.15 -5.17 6.27
N ARG A 28 -8.77 -6.25 6.97
CA ARG A 28 -9.36 -7.58 6.75
C ARG A 28 -10.88 -7.60 7.00
N SER A 29 -11.38 -6.85 7.98
CA SER A 29 -12.83 -6.74 8.23
C SER A 29 -13.59 -6.01 7.13
N LEU A 30 -12.90 -5.20 6.31
CA LEU A 30 -13.48 -4.50 5.16
C LEU A 30 -13.44 -5.35 3.87
N SER A 31 -12.99 -6.61 3.97
CA SER A 31 -12.98 -7.53 2.84
C SER A 31 -14.38 -7.69 2.25
N GLY A 32 -14.46 -7.67 0.91
CA GLY A 32 -15.73 -7.72 0.16
C GLY A 32 -16.31 -6.36 -0.21
N LEU A 33 -15.80 -5.25 0.36
CA LEU A 33 -16.22 -3.89 -0.02
C LEU A 33 -15.52 -3.34 -1.28
N GLY A 34 -14.71 -4.17 -1.94
CA GLY A 34 -14.01 -3.79 -3.18
C GLY A 34 -12.85 -2.81 -2.99
N LEU A 35 -12.44 -2.53 -1.75
CA LEU A 35 -11.24 -1.75 -1.45
C LEU A 35 -9.99 -2.47 -1.94
N LYS A 36 -9.14 -1.74 -2.65
CA LYS A 36 -7.84 -2.25 -3.10
C LYS A 36 -6.72 -1.71 -2.23
N GLU A 37 -5.63 -2.47 -2.18
CA GLU A 37 -4.43 -2.14 -1.42
C GLU A 37 -3.19 -2.15 -2.30
N MET A 38 -2.11 -1.59 -1.74
CA MET A 38 -0.74 -1.84 -2.21
C MET A 38 -0.10 -2.91 -1.33
N ASP A 39 0.81 -3.69 -1.91
CA ASP A 39 1.37 -4.87 -1.25
C ASP A 39 2.19 -4.56 0.01
N ILE A 40 2.98 -3.46 -0.04
CA ILE A 40 3.91 -3.07 1.01
C ILE A 40 3.89 -1.54 1.17
N GLY A 41 3.87 -1.07 2.42
CA GLY A 41 4.11 0.32 2.77
C GLY A 41 5.23 0.46 3.81
N TRP A 42 5.99 1.55 3.78
CA TRP A 42 6.89 1.88 4.89
C TRP A 42 7.22 3.37 4.98
N TRP A 43 7.58 3.80 6.19
CA TRP A 43 8.16 5.12 6.41
C TRP A 43 9.68 5.09 6.17
N ASP A 44 10.14 5.88 5.19
CA ASP A 44 11.55 6.15 4.90
C ASP A 44 12.01 7.38 5.68
N ASN A 45 12.73 7.13 6.79
CA ASN A 45 13.27 8.17 7.65
C ASN A 45 14.25 9.10 6.93
N ALA A 46 15.06 8.58 6.01
CA ALA A 46 16.09 9.38 5.33
C ALA A 46 15.48 10.40 4.35
N LYS A 47 14.31 10.08 3.79
CA LYS A 47 13.61 10.93 2.84
C LYS A 47 12.41 11.65 3.44
N SER A 48 12.06 11.35 4.70
CA SER A 48 10.85 11.80 5.37
C SER A 48 9.59 11.55 4.52
N LYS A 49 9.46 10.33 4.00
CA LYS A 49 8.37 9.96 3.09
C LYS A 49 7.74 8.63 3.47
N LEU A 50 6.41 8.58 3.36
CA LEU A 50 5.66 7.33 3.31
C LEU A 50 5.71 6.78 1.88
N LEU A 51 6.23 5.57 1.72
CA LEU A 51 6.36 4.89 0.44
C LEU A 51 5.40 3.71 0.38
N PHE A 52 4.76 3.53 -0.78
CA PHE A 52 3.91 2.38 -1.09
C PHE A 52 4.41 1.70 -2.36
N PHE A 53 4.46 0.37 -2.33
CA PHE A 53 4.94 -0.46 -3.41
C PHE A 53 3.89 -1.50 -3.78
N GLU A 54 3.65 -1.60 -5.08
CA GLU A 54 2.95 -2.72 -5.70
C GLU A 54 3.98 -3.56 -6.44
N LEU A 55 3.98 -4.86 -6.19
CA LEU A 55 4.84 -5.81 -6.85
C LEU A 55 4.07 -6.49 -7.98
N LYS A 56 4.68 -6.49 -9.17
CA LYS A 56 4.14 -7.14 -10.36
C LYS A 56 5.22 -7.94 -11.05
N GLY A 57 4.93 -9.21 -11.29
CA GLY A 57 5.86 -10.16 -11.89
C GLY A 57 5.86 -10.11 -13.41
N ILE A 58 6.58 -11.07 -13.99
CA ILE A 58 6.65 -11.23 -15.45
C ILE A 58 5.34 -11.76 -16.06
N ASP A 59 4.47 -12.32 -15.23
CA ASP A 59 3.13 -12.79 -15.55
C ASP A 59 2.27 -11.71 -16.20
N ILE A 60 2.41 -10.45 -15.79
CA ILE A 60 1.71 -9.32 -16.42
C ILE A 60 2.03 -9.24 -17.92
N TRP A 61 3.30 -9.42 -18.30
CA TRP A 61 3.72 -9.32 -19.70
C TRP A 61 3.26 -10.53 -20.52
N ARG A 62 3.13 -11.69 -19.89
CA ARG A 62 2.59 -12.91 -20.52
C ARG A 62 1.10 -12.76 -20.79
N GLN A 63 0.35 -12.17 -19.85
CA GLN A 63 -1.10 -11.94 -20.00
C GLN A 63 -1.45 -11.09 -21.22
N PHE A 64 -0.59 -10.12 -21.57
CA PHE A 64 -0.80 -9.22 -22.69
C PHE A 64 0.01 -9.60 -23.94
N ASP A 65 0.42 -10.87 -24.06
CA ASP A 65 1.15 -11.40 -25.23
C ASP A 65 2.33 -10.53 -25.65
N ARG A 66 3.12 -10.06 -24.66
CA ARG A 66 4.28 -9.17 -24.84
C ARG A 66 3.97 -7.81 -25.48
N LYS A 67 2.71 -7.41 -25.63
CA LYS A 67 2.31 -6.06 -26.07
C LYS A 67 2.53 -5.05 -24.95
N LYS A 68 3.76 -4.53 -24.89
CA LYS A 68 4.24 -3.67 -23.81
C LYS A 68 3.32 -2.48 -23.52
N ASP A 69 2.82 -1.80 -24.55
CA ASP A 69 1.99 -0.60 -24.38
C ASP A 69 0.63 -0.92 -23.74
N ILE A 70 0.01 -2.05 -24.13
CA ILE A 70 -1.27 -2.50 -23.56
C ILE A 70 -1.07 -2.92 -22.09
N ALA A 71 -0.01 -3.69 -21.81
CA ALA A 71 0.34 -4.08 -20.46
C ALA A 71 0.61 -2.85 -19.57
N HIS A 72 1.33 -1.85 -20.10
CA HIS A 72 1.60 -0.61 -19.39
C HIS A 72 0.31 0.18 -19.10
N ALA A 73 -0.55 0.37 -20.09
CA ALA A 73 -1.82 1.06 -19.91
C ALA A 73 -2.71 0.36 -18.86
N TYR A 74 -2.76 -0.98 -18.90
CA TYR A 74 -3.46 -1.78 -17.92
C TYR A 74 -2.89 -1.60 -16.50
N LEU A 75 -1.56 -1.67 -16.35
CA LEU A 75 -0.88 -1.47 -15.07
C LEU A 75 -1.17 -0.09 -14.49
N VAL A 76 -1.05 0.96 -15.30
CA VAL A 76 -1.35 2.33 -14.87
C VAL A 76 -2.79 2.46 -14.41
N LYS A 77 -3.76 1.88 -15.15
CA LYS A 77 -5.17 1.90 -14.75
C LYS A 77 -5.42 1.14 -13.45
N SER A 78 -4.81 -0.03 -13.28
CA SER A 78 -4.92 -0.85 -12.05
C SER A 78 -4.31 -0.13 -10.84
N LEU A 79 -3.11 0.41 -11.00
CA LEU A 79 -2.39 1.16 -9.97
C LEU A 79 -3.15 2.42 -9.55
N LYS A 80 -3.75 3.16 -10.50
CA LYS A 80 -4.57 4.34 -10.17
C LYS A 80 -5.67 4.01 -9.16
N GLY A 81 -6.40 2.90 -9.38
CA GLY A 81 -7.44 2.47 -8.45
C GLY A 81 -6.88 2.16 -7.06
N LYS A 82 -5.80 1.37 -7.00
CA LYS A 82 -5.11 1.04 -5.74
C LYS A 82 -4.60 2.28 -4.99
N VAL A 83 -3.99 3.22 -5.71
CA VAL A 83 -3.48 4.48 -5.12
C VAL A 83 -4.63 5.27 -4.51
N THR A 84 -5.75 5.43 -5.22
CA THR A 84 -6.91 6.16 -4.71
C THR A 84 -7.44 5.53 -3.43
N ASP A 85 -7.63 4.21 -3.40
CA ASP A 85 -8.15 3.51 -2.23
C ASP A 85 -7.19 3.61 -1.04
N VAL A 86 -5.88 3.45 -1.27
CA VAL A 86 -4.86 3.62 -0.22
C VAL A 86 -4.83 5.03 0.32
N LEU A 87 -4.90 6.06 -0.54
CA LEU A 87 -4.97 7.45 -0.10
C LEU A 87 -6.23 7.73 0.71
N LEU A 88 -7.38 7.16 0.33
CA LEU A 88 -8.62 7.28 1.09
C LEU A 88 -8.48 6.64 2.49
N MET A 89 -7.89 5.45 2.58
CA MET A 89 -7.61 4.79 3.85
C MET A 89 -6.67 5.61 4.73
N MET A 90 -5.60 6.17 4.17
CA MET A 90 -4.67 7.03 4.92
C MET A 90 -5.36 8.33 5.38
N ALA A 91 -6.16 8.95 4.52
CA ALA A 91 -6.92 10.15 4.86
C ALA A 91 -7.92 9.88 6.00
N ALA A 92 -8.66 8.77 5.95
CA ALA A 92 -9.58 8.37 7.01
C ALA A 92 -8.85 8.18 8.35
N LEU A 93 -7.67 7.55 8.32
CA LEU A 93 -6.80 7.40 9.48
C LEU A 93 -6.37 8.76 10.05
N TRP A 94 -5.89 9.68 9.20
CA TRP A 94 -5.35 10.96 9.67
C TRP A 94 -6.42 11.93 10.15
N VAL A 95 -7.59 11.95 9.50
CA VAL A 95 -8.77 12.73 9.94
C VAL A 95 -9.40 12.12 11.20
N GLY A 96 -9.15 10.83 11.47
CA GLY A 96 -9.59 10.16 12.68
C GLY A 96 -11.07 9.80 12.66
N THR A 97 -11.57 9.30 11.52
CA THR A 97 -12.88 8.62 11.47
C THR A 97 -12.86 7.37 12.37
N ASP A 98 -14.01 6.83 12.73
CA ASP A 98 -14.06 5.66 13.62
C ASP A 98 -13.28 4.47 13.05
N THR A 99 -13.48 4.16 11.77
CA THR A 99 -12.70 3.14 11.05
C THR A 99 -11.22 3.52 10.94
N GLY A 100 -10.92 4.80 10.67
CA GLY A 100 -9.55 5.29 10.55
C GLY A 100 -8.75 5.18 11.85
N LYS A 101 -9.36 5.49 12.99
CA LYS A 101 -8.74 5.33 14.32
C LYS A 101 -8.43 3.86 14.61
N ALA A 102 -9.38 2.96 14.38
CA ALA A 102 -9.15 1.53 14.57
C ALA A 102 -8.03 1.01 13.65
N PHE A 103 -7.98 1.50 12.40
CA PHE A 103 -6.94 1.13 11.45
C PHE A 103 -5.55 1.62 11.87
N LYS A 104 -5.49 2.79 12.51
CA LYS A 104 -4.26 3.46 12.98
C LYS A 104 -3.45 2.63 13.95
N GLU A 105 -4.11 1.95 14.88
CA GLU A 105 -3.47 1.24 16.01
C GLU A 105 -2.59 0.06 15.58
N SER A 106 -2.77 -0.43 14.35
CA SER A 106 -2.01 -1.54 13.78
C SER A 106 -0.96 -1.11 12.75
N LEU A 107 -0.73 0.20 12.59
CA LEU A 107 0.34 0.73 11.75
C LEU A 107 1.53 1.22 12.59
N PRO A 108 2.74 1.26 12.01
CA PRO A 108 3.91 1.88 12.64
C PRO A 108 3.66 3.33 13.07
N ASP A 109 4.21 3.73 14.23
CA ASP A 109 4.00 5.06 14.84
C ASP A 109 4.27 6.23 13.90
N HIS A 110 5.27 6.10 13.03
CA HIS A 110 5.55 7.14 12.04
C HIS A 110 4.43 7.29 11.01
N VAL A 111 3.77 6.21 10.59
CA VAL A 111 2.69 6.24 9.58
C VAL A 111 1.41 6.83 10.16
N GLN A 112 1.24 6.73 11.47
CA GLN A 112 0.04 7.17 12.20
C GLN A 112 -0.18 8.69 12.18
N LYS A 113 0.83 9.48 11.83
CA LYS A 113 0.75 10.95 11.76
C LYS A 113 0.69 11.41 10.32
N TYR A 114 -0.04 12.50 10.07
CA TYR A 114 0.01 13.19 8.78
C TYR A 114 1.32 13.99 8.70
N HIS A 115 2.06 13.83 7.61
CA HIS A 115 3.35 14.50 7.38
C HIS A 115 3.29 15.58 6.31
N GLY A 116 2.10 15.85 5.77
CA GLY A 116 1.95 17.00 4.89
C GLY A 116 2.00 18.30 5.70
N ASP A 117 2.33 19.39 5.02
CA ASP A 117 2.38 20.73 5.56
C ASP A 117 0.95 21.17 5.90
N GLY A 118 0.43 20.68 7.03
CA GLY A 118 -0.85 21.09 7.59
C GLY A 118 -0.70 22.49 8.17
N SER A 119 -0.74 23.50 7.30
CA SER A 119 -1.08 24.87 7.69
C SER A 119 -2.55 24.96 8.08
#